data_AF-A0A892I0Y1-F1
#
_entry.id   AF-A0A892I0Y1-F1
#
_cell.length_a   1.000
_cell.length_b   1.000
_cell.length_c   1.000
_cell.angle_alpha   90.00
_cell.angle_beta   90.00
_cell.angle_gamma   90.00
#
_symmetry.space_group_name_H-M   'P 1'
#
loop_
_entity.id
_entity.type
_entity.pdbx_description
1 polymer ?
#
loop_
_entity_poly.entity_id
_entity_poly.type
_entity_poly.pdbx_seq_one_letter_code
_entity_poly.pdbx_strand_id
1 'polypeptide(L)'
;MKSFLASSLAALLAAAGTPALADTTPAGDAQTQSCAIAYVKGVGGSPRSLREYLASPTPYNYLKDNELQCKVSDDGRASNCTGVTYIRNEQVSVYDDSDPTTLTVVAPVELDHGRSYPVILVVQRKDARCKQ
;
A
#
# COMPACT_ATOMS: atom_id res chain seq x y z
N MET A 1 52.84 -53.76 -32.17
CA MET A 1 53.18 -53.28 -30.80
C MET A 1 52.82 -51.80 -30.76
N LYS A 2 52.20 -51.16 -29.77
CA LYS A 2 51.48 -51.52 -28.53
C LYS A 2 51.07 -50.16 -27.95
N SER A 3 49.76 -49.90 -27.77
CA SER A 3 49.10 -48.94 -26.84
C SER A 3 49.48 -47.44 -26.96
N PHE A 4 48.60 -46.44 -26.82
CA PHE A 4 47.67 -46.19 -25.72
C PHE A 4 46.52 -45.25 -26.12
N LEU A 5 45.36 -45.53 -25.54
CA LEU A 5 44.17 -44.67 -25.39
C LEU A 5 44.43 -43.56 -24.37
N ALA A 6 43.86 -42.36 -24.58
CA ALA A 6 43.43 -41.43 -23.52
C ALA A 6 42.53 -40.36 -24.19
N SER A 7 41.20 -40.43 -24.14
CA SER A 7 40.28 -40.18 -23.00
C SER A 7 40.24 -38.72 -22.55
N SER A 8 39.19 -38.02 -23.03
CA SER A 8 38.31 -37.05 -22.34
C SER A 8 38.86 -36.07 -21.30
N LEU A 9 38.53 -34.77 -21.45
CA LEU A 9 37.85 -34.04 -20.38
C LEU A 9 37.03 -32.85 -20.95
N ALA A 10 35.71 -32.91 -20.78
CA ALA A 10 34.81 -31.81 -21.02
C ALA A 10 35.01 -30.73 -19.94
N ALA A 11 35.13 -29.46 -20.35
CA ALA A 11 35.14 -28.34 -19.42
C ALA A 11 33.70 -28.15 -18.88
N LEU A 12 33.48 -28.56 -17.63
CA LEU A 12 32.30 -28.20 -16.86
C LEU A 12 32.35 -26.70 -16.55
N LEU A 13 31.47 -25.94 -17.18
CA LEU A 13 31.15 -24.57 -16.78
C LEU A 13 30.35 -24.62 -15.48
N ALA A 14 31.04 -24.54 -14.34
CA ALA A 14 30.39 -24.22 -13.08
C ALA A 14 30.22 -22.69 -13.00
N ALA A 15 29.10 -22.20 -13.53
CA ALA A 15 28.62 -20.87 -13.18
C ALA A 15 28.18 -20.90 -11.71
N ALA A 16 29.06 -20.48 -10.81
CA ALA A 16 28.70 -20.21 -9.43
C ALA A 16 27.85 -18.93 -9.40
N GLY A 17 26.57 -19.04 -9.75
CA GLY A 17 25.58 -18.07 -9.32
C GLY A 17 25.40 -18.27 -7.83
N THR A 18 25.89 -17.35 -7.00
CA THR A 18 25.42 -17.22 -5.62
C THR A 18 23.90 -17.06 -5.69
N PRO A 19 23.08 -17.97 -5.11
CA PRO A 19 21.70 -17.59 -4.87
C PRO A 19 21.77 -16.38 -3.94
N ALA A 20 21.22 -15.25 -4.38
CA ALA A 20 20.87 -14.18 -3.48
C ALA A 20 19.81 -14.78 -2.54
N LEU A 21 20.24 -15.30 -1.40
CA LEU A 21 19.36 -15.66 -0.31
C LEU A 21 18.78 -14.33 0.17
N ALA A 22 17.52 -14.09 -0.14
CA ALA A 22 16.77 -13.04 0.52
C ALA A 22 16.79 -13.36 2.02
N ASP A 23 17.26 -12.42 2.84
CA ASP A 23 17.23 -12.53 4.29
C ASP A 23 15.78 -12.72 4.74
N THR A 24 15.39 -13.96 5.04
CA THR A 24 14.22 -14.22 5.89
C THR A 24 14.68 -14.00 7.32
N THR A 25 14.29 -12.86 7.89
CA THR A 25 14.54 -12.48 9.27
C THR A 25 14.12 -13.62 10.22
N PRO A 26 14.92 -13.97 11.25
CA PRO A 26 14.54 -14.97 12.23
C PRO A 26 13.26 -14.53 12.94
N ALA A 27 12.29 -15.43 13.06
CA ALA A 27 11.08 -15.28 13.85
C ALA A 27 11.48 -14.98 15.31
N GLY A 28 11.37 -13.71 15.71
CA GLY A 28 11.91 -13.28 17.00
C GLY A 28 11.83 -11.79 17.24
N ASP A 29 10.73 -11.17 16.83
CA ASP A 29 10.16 -9.94 17.39
C ASP A 29 8.74 -9.88 16.85
N ALA A 30 7.80 -9.26 17.56
CA ALA A 30 6.41 -9.16 17.12
C ALA A 30 6.32 -8.45 15.76
N GLN A 31 6.47 -9.22 14.67
CA GLN A 31 6.32 -8.76 13.31
C GLN A 31 4.89 -8.31 13.18
N THR A 32 4.70 -7.00 13.14
CA THR A 32 3.43 -6.41 12.75
C THR A 32 3.15 -7.03 11.39
N GLN A 33 2.21 -7.97 11.32
CA GLN A 33 1.92 -8.70 10.09
C GLN A 33 1.59 -7.65 9.03
N SER A 34 2.41 -7.60 7.98
CA SER A 34 2.26 -6.58 6.95
C SER A 34 0.87 -6.71 6.33
N CYS A 35 0.12 -5.62 6.36
CA CYS A 35 -1.28 -5.59 6.00
C CYS A 35 -1.39 -5.26 4.51
N ALA A 36 -1.34 -6.22 3.59
CA ALA A 36 -1.37 -5.91 2.16
C ALA A 36 -2.75 -5.42 1.66
N ILE A 37 -3.83 -5.97 2.23
CA ILE A 37 -5.22 -5.66 1.89
C ILE A 37 -5.97 -5.38 3.19
N ALA A 38 -6.80 -4.34 3.19
CA ALA A 38 -7.65 -4.00 4.33
C ALA A 38 -9.10 -3.74 3.88
N TYR A 39 -10.04 -3.94 4.77
CA TYR A 39 -11.38 -3.36 4.67
C TYR A 39 -11.44 -2.12 5.55
N VAL A 40 -11.75 -0.96 4.96
CA VAL A 40 -11.77 0.32 5.66
C VAL A 40 -13.19 0.84 5.79
N LYS A 41 -13.60 1.13 7.02
CA LYS A 41 -14.87 1.79 7.34
C LYS A 41 -14.62 2.98 8.26
N GLY A 42 -14.55 4.16 7.69
CA GLY A 42 -14.21 5.37 8.44
C GLY A 42 -13.90 6.54 7.52
N VAL A 43 -13.23 7.56 8.07
CA VAL A 43 -12.82 8.73 7.30
C VAL A 43 -11.37 8.57 6.85
N GLY A 44 -11.14 8.79 5.57
CA GLY A 44 -9.83 8.91 4.95
C GLY A 44 -9.64 10.26 4.30
N GLY A 45 -8.41 10.66 4.04
CA GLY A 45 -8.14 11.94 3.39
C GLY A 45 -6.68 12.20 3.09
N SER A 46 -6.40 13.43 2.67
CA SER A 46 -5.02 13.90 2.65
C SER A 46 -4.44 13.88 4.08
N PRO A 47 -3.13 13.67 4.27
CA PRO A 47 -2.54 13.60 5.61
C PRO A 47 -2.85 14.83 6.48
N ARG A 48 -2.86 16.02 5.86
CA ARG A 48 -3.17 17.28 6.55
C ARG A 48 -4.66 17.36 6.90
N SER A 49 -5.54 17.15 5.93
CA SER A 49 -6.99 17.28 6.15
C SER A 49 -7.53 16.22 7.10
N LEU A 50 -6.98 15.01 7.10
CA LEU A 50 -7.34 14.00 8.09
C LEU A 50 -6.96 14.47 9.50
N ARG A 51 -5.76 15.02 9.69
CA ARG A 51 -5.34 15.55 11.00
C ARG A 51 -6.26 16.68 11.48
N GLU A 52 -6.62 17.59 10.60
CA GLU A 52 -7.55 18.69 10.90
C GLU A 52 -8.97 18.16 11.21
N TYR A 53 -9.46 17.16 10.47
CA TYR A 53 -10.72 16.48 10.77
C TYR A 53 -10.72 15.84 12.16
N LEU A 54 -9.64 15.13 12.53
CA LEU A 54 -9.52 14.46 13.83
C LEU A 54 -9.39 15.45 14.99
N ALA A 55 -8.85 16.63 14.74
CA ALA A 55 -8.76 17.72 15.72
C ALA A 55 -10.04 18.58 15.78
N SER A 56 -10.97 18.41 14.84
CA SER A 56 -12.18 19.22 14.75
C SER A 56 -13.16 18.88 15.88
N PRO A 57 -13.70 19.87 16.60
CA PRO A 57 -14.79 19.64 17.54
C PRO A 57 -16.13 19.33 16.83
N THR A 58 -16.22 19.58 15.52
CA THR A 58 -17.41 19.37 14.69
C THR A 58 -17.08 18.51 13.46
N PRO A 59 -16.70 17.24 13.65
CA PRO A 59 -16.17 16.39 12.58
C PRO A 59 -17.15 16.21 11.41
N TYR A 60 -18.45 16.12 11.68
CA TYR A 60 -19.48 16.00 10.64
C TYR A 60 -19.55 17.23 9.72
N ASN A 61 -19.42 18.44 10.29
CA ASN A 61 -19.39 19.66 9.50
C ASN A 61 -18.08 19.76 8.71
N TYR A 62 -16.95 19.41 9.34
CA TYR A 62 -15.67 19.39 8.64
C TYR A 62 -15.70 18.47 7.41
N LEU A 63 -16.26 17.24 7.54
CA LEU A 63 -16.41 16.30 6.43
C LEU A 63 -17.26 16.89 5.30
N LYS A 64 -18.37 17.56 5.62
CA LYS A 64 -19.25 18.21 4.64
C LYS A 64 -18.57 19.38 3.92
N ASP A 65 -17.80 20.18 4.66
CA ASP A 65 -17.22 21.44 4.15
C ASP A 65 -15.86 21.22 3.48
N ASN A 66 -15.23 20.07 3.71
CA ASN A 66 -13.90 19.72 3.20
C ASN A 66 -13.92 18.36 2.50
N GLU A 67 -14.90 18.17 1.61
CA GLU A 67 -14.98 16.96 0.79
C GLU A 67 -13.68 16.74 0.00
N LEU A 68 -13.30 15.48 -0.17
CA LEU A 68 -12.07 15.13 -0.89
C LEU A 68 -12.14 15.63 -2.33
N GLN A 69 -11.15 16.43 -2.70
CA GLN A 69 -10.94 16.93 -4.05
C GLN A 69 -9.53 16.53 -4.49
N CYS A 70 -9.37 16.05 -5.72
CA CYS A 70 -8.08 15.73 -6.30
C CYS A 70 -7.99 16.29 -7.72
N LYS A 71 -6.76 16.52 -8.18
CA LYS A 71 -6.50 16.73 -9.61
C LYS A 71 -6.38 15.38 -10.29
N VAL A 72 -7.21 15.14 -11.30
CA VAL A 72 -7.16 13.95 -12.13
C VAL A 72 -6.47 14.30 -13.45
N SER A 73 -5.41 13.58 -13.80
CA SER A 73 -4.74 13.71 -15.10
C SER A 73 -5.46 12.93 -16.20
N ASP A 74 -5.10 13.18 -17.45
CA ASP A 74 -5.70 12.52 -18.63
C ASP A 74 -5.55 10.98 -18.61
N ASP A 75 -4.52 10.45 -17.94
CA ASP A 75 -4.30 9.01 -17.74
C ASP A 75 -5.03 8.43 -16.52
N GLY A 76 -5.86 9.23 -15.83
CA GLY A 76 -6.72 8.80 -14.73
C GLY A 76 -6.03 8.74 -13.37
N ARG A 77 -4.83 9.34 -13.20
CA ARG A 77 -4.17 9.40 -11.90
C ARG A 77 -4.69 10.56 -11.06
N ALA A 78 -5.11 10.27 -9.84
CA ALA A 78 -5.43 11.28 -8.85
C ALA A 78 -4.15 11.79 -8.16
N SER A 79 -4.01 13.11 -8.06
CA SER A 79 -2.87 13.79 -7.45
C SER A 79 -3.31 15.05 -6.72
N ASN A 80 -2.44 15.63 -5.88
CA ASN A 80 -2.70 16.88 -5.16
C ASN A 80 -4.04 16.87 -4.41
N CYS A 81 -4.38 15.74 -3.78
CA CYS A 81 -5.63 15.59 -3.07
C CYS A 81 -5.67 16.42 -1.79
N THR A 82 -6.81 17.06 -1.54
CA THR A 82 -7.12 17.82 -0.33
C THR A 82 -8.49 17.43 0.18
N GLY A 83 -8.75 17.61 1.48
CA GLY A 83 -10.03 17.24 2.09
C GLY A 83 -10.06 15.79 2.59
N VAL A 84 -11.26 15.35 2.93
CA VAL A 84 -11.58 14.06 3.55
C VAL A 84 -12.81 13.45 2.88
N THR A 85 -12.92 12.12 2.94
CA THR A 85 -14.07 11.37 2.45
C THR A 85 -14.41 10.22 3.40
N TYR A 86 -15.66 9.78 3.36
CA TYR A 86 -16.12 8.63 4.13
C TYR A 86 -16.08 7.36 3.28
N ILE A 87 -15.34 6.37 3.76
CA ILE A 87 -15.17 5.07 3.10
C ILE A 87 -16.17 4.08 3.70
N ARG A 88 -17.02 3.49 2.86
CA ARG A 88 -18.19 2.68 3.26
C ARG A 88 -17.87 1.18 3.36
N ASN A 89 -16.84 0.81 4.13
CA ASN A 89 -16.38 -0.58 4.25
C ASN A 89 -15.83 -1.14 2.92
N GLU A 90 -14.97 -0.36 2.28
CA GLU A 90 -14.36 -0.72 1.00
C GLU A 90 -13.13 -1.61 1.22
N GLN A 91 -12.90 -2.55 0.29
CA GLN A 91 -11.63 -3.24 0.19
C GLN A 91 -10.60 -2.32 -0.46
N VAL A 92 -9.46 -2.14 0.18
CA VAL A 92 -8.39 -1.25 -0.28
C VAL A 92 -7.05 -1.98 -0.26
N SER A 93 -6.17 -1.57 -1.16
CA SER A 93 -4.75 -1.95 -1.10
C SER A 93 -4.04 -1.04 -0.11
N VAL A 94 -3.21 -1.60 0.76
CA VAL A 94 -2.40 -0.81 1.66
C VAL A 94 -1.07 -0.51 0.99
N TYR A 95 -0.70 0.76 0.98
CA TYR A 95 0.53 1.27 0.40
C TYR A 95 1.64 1.40 1.45
N ASP A 96 1.30 1.80 2.67
CA ASP A 96 2.23 1.94 3.79
C ASP A 96 1.50 1.65 5.11
N ASP A 97 2.06 0.73 5.90
CA ASP A 97 1.58 0.33 7.22
C ASP A 97 2.61 0.53 8.33
N SER A 98 3.63 1.37 8.11
CA SER A 98 4.69 1.64 9.08
C SER A 98 4.25 2.51 10.27
N ASP A 99 3.25 3.39 10.07
CA ASP A 99 2.76 4.26 11.14
C ASP A 99 1.85 3.48 12.12
N PRO A 100 2.06 3.55 13.43
CA PRO A 100 1.29 2.76 14.39
C PRO A 100 -0.18 3.18 14.49
N THR A 101 -0.53 4.38 14.05
CA THR A 101 -1.87 4.97 14.21
C THR A 101 -2.66 5.09 12.91
N THR A 102 -1.96 5.10 11.78
CA THR A 102 -2.54 5.32 10.45
C THR A 102 -2.07 4.28 9.44
N LEU A 103 -2.79 4.18 8.33
CA LEU A 103 -2.41 3.43 7.15
C LEU A 103 -2.50 4.36 5.94
N THR A 104 -1.55 4.24 5.03
CA THR A 104 -1.70 4.81 3.68
C THR A 104 -2.30 3.73 2.80
N VAL A 105 -3.41 4.02 2.14
CA VAL A 105 -4.18 3.06 1.33
C VAL A 105 -4.50 3.63 -0.04
N VAL A 106 -4.71 2.75 -1.01
CA VAL A 106 -5.27 3.07 -2.32
C VAL A 106 -6.73 2.64 -2.31
N ALA A 107 -7.64 3.62 -2.34
CA ALA A 107 -9.08 3.40 -2.32
C ALA A 107 -9.73 3.93 -3.60
N PRO A 108 -10.78 3.28 -4.13
CA PRO A 108 -11.62 3.87 -5.16
C PRO A 108 -12.43 5.02 -4.54
N VAL A 109 -12.33 6.21 -5.10
CA VAL A 109 -13.11 7.38 -4.64
C VAL A 109 -13.77 8.06 -5.83
N GLU A 110 -15.06 8.36 -5.69
CA GLU A 110 -15.81 9.16 -6.65
C GLU A 110 -15.37 10.63 -6.58
N LEU A 111 -14.88 11.17 -7.70
CA LEU A 111 -14.42 12.57 -7.78
C LEU A 111 -15.16 13.35 -8.88
N ASP A 112 -15.35 12.74 -10.06
CA ASP A 112 -15.96 13.40 -11.21
C ASP A 112 -17.34 12.80 -11.52
N HIS A 113 -18.41 13.43 -11.03
CA HIS A 113 -19.80 13.09 -11.39
C HIS A 113 -20.12 11.58 -11.37
N GLY A 114 -19.66 10.87 -10.32
CA GLY A 114 -19.88 9.43 -10.14
C GLY A 114 -18.82 8.52 -10.75
N ARG A 115 -17.72 9.08 -11.30
CA ARG A 115 -16.56 8.28 -11.71
C ARG A 115 -15.59 8.09 -10.55
N SER A 116 -15.25 6.82 -10.30
CA SER A 116 -14.28 6.44 -9.28
C SER A 116 -12.86 6.40 -9.82
N TYR A 117 -11.92 6.95 -9.06
CA TYR A 117 -10.49 6.93 -9.34
C TYR A 117 -9.73 6.27 -8.17
N PRO A 118 -8.60 5.60 -8.44
CA PRO A 118 -7.72 5.12 -7.37
C PRO A 118 -7.02 6.31 -6.72
N VAL A 119 -7.29 6.55 -5.44
CA VAL A 119 -6.72 7.65 -4.67
C VAL A 119 -5.90 7.11 -3.52
N ILE A 120 -4.68 7.66 -3.35
CA ILE A 120 -3.86 7.43 -2.17
C ILE A 120 -4.39 8.29 -1.02
N LEU A 121 -4.86 7.66 0.04
CA LEU A 121 -5.43 8.29 1.22
C LEU A 121 -4.73 7.80 2.48
N VAL A 122 -4.72 8.64 3.51
CA VAL A 122 -4.42 8.21 4.88
C VAL A 122 -5.73 7.90 5.59
N VAL A 123 -5.76 6.81 6.36
CA VAL A 123 -6.88 6.39 7.20
C VAL A 123 -6.38 6.05 8.60
N GLN A 124 -7.24 6.07 9.61
CA GLN A 124 -6.85 5.59 10.94
C GLN A 124 -6.80 4.07 10.97
N ARG A 125 -5.78 3.49 11.59
CA ARG A 125 -5.61 2.04 11.72
C ARG A 125 -6.80 1.38 12.42
N LYS A 126 -7.41 2.06 13.41
CA LYS A 126 -8.62 1.58 14.11
C LYS A 126 -9.85 1.42 13.21
N ASP A 127 -9.86 2.11 12.07
CA ASP A 127 -10.96 2.09 11.09
C ASP A 127 -10.69 1.07 9.96
N ALA A 128 -9.55 0.36 10.01
CA ALA A 128 -9.11 -0.62 9.03
C ALA A 128 -9.05 -2.03 9.64
N ARG A 129 -9.45 -3.03 8.84
CA ARG A 129 -9.36 -4.45 9.20
C ARG A 129 -8.53 -5.18 8.15
N CYS A 130 -7.32 -5.58 8.52
CA CYS A 130 -6.44 -6.33 7.63
C CYS A 130 -7.06 -7.67 7.28
N LYS A 131 -7.03 -8.01 5.99
CA LYS A 131 -7.38 -9.33 5.49
C LYS A 131 -6.20 -10.25 5.77
N GLN A 132 -6.45 -11.35 6.49
CA GLN A 132 -5.49 -12.43 6.71
C GLN A 132 -5.49 -13.39 5.52
#